data_AF-A0A6B3R270-F1
#
_entry.id   AF-A0A6B3R270-F1
#
_cell.length_a   1.000
_cell.length_b   1.000
_cell.length_c   1.000
_cell.angle_alpha   90.00
_cell.angle_beta   90.00
_cell.angle_gamma   90.00
#
_symmetry.space_group_name_H-M   'P 1'
#
loop_
_entity.id
_entity.type
_entity.pdbx_description
1 polymer ?
#
loop_
_entity_poly.entity_id
_entity_poly.type
_entity_poly.pdbx_seq_one_letter_code
_entity_poly.pdbx_strand_id
1 'polypeptide(L)' 'MRLPKTIHLILIGIVMISSIGIAFQLNWNAVLDASISFKELQAFLTSVFILFLLSIGFYYKPKTMD' A
#
# COMPACT_ATOMS: atom_id res chain seq x y z
N MET A 1 18.36 5.21 10.84
CA MET A 1 19.06 4.09 10.16
C MET A 1 18.60 4.03 8.71
N ARG A 2 19.52 3.95 7.73
CA ARG A 2 19.14 3.78 6.32
C ARG A 2 18.80 2.30 6.11
N LEU A 3 17.54 1.98 5.78
CA LEU A 3 17.18 0.62 5.39
C LEU A 3 17.93 0.26 4.09
N PRO A 4 18.53 -0.94 3.99
CA PRO A 4 19.08 -1.41 2.72
C PRO A 4 18.00 -1.36 1.63
N LYS A 5 18.31 -0.77 0.47
CA LYS A 5 17.37 -0.63 -0.65
C LYS A 5 16.69 -1.95 -1.02
N THR A 6 17.42 -3.07 -0.90
CA THR A 6 16.92 -4.42 -1.14
C THR A 6 15.76 -4.79 -0.20
N ILE A 7 15.87 -4.49 1.11
CA ILE A 7 14.82 -4.78 2.08
C ILE A 7 13.60 -3.89 1.81
N HIS A 8 13.81 -2.64 1.43
CA HIS A 8 12.72 -1.72 1.08
C HIS A 8 11.93 -2.19 -0.14
N LEU A 9 12.64 -2.66 -1.19
CA LEU A 9 12.02 -3.23 -2.39
C LEU A 9 11.26 -4.54 -2.08
N ILE A 10 11.81 -5.40 -1.21
CA ILE A 10 11.11 -6.61 -0.74
C ILE A 10 9.83 -6.24 0.00
N LEU A 11 9.88 -5.25 0.90
CA LEU A 11 8.69 -4.76 1.60
C LEU A 11 7.63 -4.23 0.64
N ILE A 12 8.03 -3.41 -0.35
CA ILE A 12 7.12 -2.93 -1.40
C ILE A 12 6.48 -4.12 -2.11
N GLY A 13 7.27 -5.13 -2.51
CA GLY A 13 6.78 -6.33 -3.19
C GLY A 13 5.76 -7.11 -2.37
N ILE A 14 6.04 -7.33 -1.08
CA ILE A 14 5.12 -8.04 -0.16
C ILE A 14 3.81 -7.27 -0.02
N VAL A 15 3.87 -5.98 0.27
CA VAL A 15 2.66 -5.16 0.45
C VAL A 15 1.86 -5.07 -0.87
N MET A 16 2.53 -5.05 -2.02
CA MET A 16 1.88 -5.07 -3.34
C MET A 16 1.08 -6.36 -3.54
N ILE A 17 1.67 -7.53 -3.28
CA ILE A 17 0.98 -8.83 -3.41
C ILE A 17 -0.20 -8.91 -2.42
N SER A 18 0.00 -8.50 -1.16
CA SER A 18 -1.09 -8.49 -0.17
C SER A 18 -2.23 -7.57 -0.57
N SER A 19 -1.93 -6.40 -1.13
CA SER A 19 -2.94 -5.43 -1.59
C SER A 19 -3.74 -5.96 -2.78
N ILE A 20 -3.07 -6.64 -3.71
CA ILE A 20 -3.73 -7.32 -4.84
C ILE A 20 -4.66 -8.42 -4.31
N GLY A 21 -4.22 -9.20 -3.31
CA GLY A 21 -5.06 -10.21 -2.66
C GLY A 21 -6.33 -9.63 -2.03
N ILE A 22 -6.20 -8.52 -1.29
CA ILE A 22 -7.35 -7.80 -0.71
C ILE A 22 -8.26 -7.26 -1.82
N ALA A 23 -7.69 -6.72 -2.89
CA ALA A 23 -8.43 -6.20 -4.04
C ALA A 23 -9.25 -7.29 -4.75
N PHE A 24 -8.74 -8.51 -4.87
CA PHE A 24 -9.49 -9.64 -5.45
C PHE A 24 -10.61 -10.16 -4.55
N GLN A 25 -10.43 -10.08 -3.23
CA GLN A 25 -11.46 -10.47 -2.26
C GLN A 25 -12.53 -9.38 -2.07
N LEU A 26 -12.22 -8.15 -2.49
CA LEU A 26 -13.15 -7.03 -2.38
C LEU A 26 -14.36 -7.27 -3.29
N ASN A 27 -15.56 -7.14 -2.73
CA ASN A 27 -16.77 -7.17 -3.53
C ASN A 27 -16.92 -5.84 -4.28
N TRP A 28 -16.38 -5.78 -5.49
CA TRP A 28 -16.39 -4.57 -6.34
C TRP A 28 -17.79 -4.04 -6.62
N ASN A 29 -18.80 -4.91 -6.70
CA ASN A 29 -20.18 -4.48 -6.87
C ASN A 29 -20.65 -3.71 -5.61
N ALA A 30 -20.33 -4.21 -4.42
CA ALA A 30 -20.64 -3.51 -3.17
C ALA A 30 -19.86 -2.18 -3.01
N VAL A 31 -18.66 -2.08 -3.58
CA VAL A 31 -17.90 -0.81 -3.62
C VAL A 31 -18.60 0.21 -4.50
N LEU A 32 -19.02 -0.20 -5.71
CA LEU A 32 -19.72 0.67 -6.66
C LEU A 32 -21.09 1.11 -6.12
N ASP A 33 -21.77 0.22 -5.41
CA ASP A 33 -23.07 0.48 -4.78
C ASP A 33 -22.94 1.15 -3.40
N ALA A 34 -21.71 1.50 -2.97
CA ALA A 34 -21.38 2.07 -1.65
C ALA A 34 -21.96 1.27 -0.46
N SER A 35 -22.21 -0.02 -0.65
CA SER A 35 -22.77 -0.95 0.34
C SER A 35 -21.70 -1.83 1.00
N ILE A 36 -20.42 -1.64 0.63
CA ILE A 36 -19.29 -2.35 1.23
C ILE A 36 -19.19 -2.09 2.74
N SER A 37 -18.78 -3.12 3.48
CA SER A 37 -18.53 -2.99 4.91
C SER A 37 -17.40 -2.00 5.18
N PHE A 38 -17.59 -1.14 6.18
CA PHE A 38 -16.57 -0.18 6.63
C PHE A 38 -15.23 -0.87 6.93
N LYS A 39 -15.27 -2.10 7.48
CA LYS A 39 -14.06 -2.88 7.81
C LYS A 39 -13.28 -3.30 6.56
N GLU A 40 -13.98 -3.72 5.51
CA GLU A 40 -13.35 -4.15 4.25
C GLU A 40 -12.77 -2.95 3.49
N LEU A 41 -13.52 -1.84 3.47
CA LEU A 41 -13.06 -0.59 2.90
C LEU A 41 -11.83 -0.04 3.64
N GLN A 42 -11.84 -0.06 4.97
CA GLN A 42 -10.71 0.37 5.79
C GLN A 42 -9.46 -0.48 5.52
N ALA A 43 -9.61 -1.81 5.44
CA ALA A 43 -8.49 -2.71 5.15
C ALA A 43 -7.88 -2.43 3.77
N PHE A 44 -8.72 -2.25 2.75
CA PHE A 44 -8.28 -1.90 1.40
C PHE A 44 -7.54 -0.56 1.36
N LEU A 45 -8.15 0.51 1.91
CA LEU A 45 -7.55 1.85 1.94
C LEU A 45 -6.24 1.89 2.72
N THR A 46 -6.15 1.18 3.85
CA THR A 46 -4.92 1.08 4.65
C THR A 46 -3.80 0.42 3.84
N SER A 47 -4.12 -0.64 3.09
CA SER A 47 -3.15 -1.33 2.24
C SER A 47 -2.60 -0.42 1.13
N VAL A 48 -3.48 0.33 0.47
CA VAL A 48 -3.11 1.34 -0.55
C VAL A 48 -2.27 2.45 0.07
N PHE A 49 -2.63 2.94 1.26
CA PHE A 49 -1.90 3.99 1.96
C PHE A 49 -0.48 3.55 2.35
N ILE A 50 -0.29 2.32 2.84
CA ILE A 50 1.04 1.78 3.18
C ILE A 50 1.90 1.65 1.92
N LEU A 51 1.34 1.16 0.80
CA LEU A 51 2.02 1.12 -0.50
C LEU A 51 2.47 2.50 -0.95
N PHE A 52 1.61 3.50 -0.79
CA PHE A 52 1.91 4.89 -1.13
C PHE A 52 3.06 5.43 -0.29
N LEU A 53 3.03 5.24 1.04
CA LEU A 53 4.11 5.66 1.93
C LEU A 53 5.43 4.96 1.63
N LEU A 54 5.42 3.64 1.35
CA LEU A 54 6.63 2.90 0.98
C LEU A 54 7.18 3.36 -0.37
N SER A 55 6.31 3.65 -1.33
CA SER A 55 6.71 4.18 -2.63
C SER A 55 7.34 5.57 -2.47
N ILE A 56 6.69 6.47 -1.73
CA ILE A 56 7.27 7.79 -1.42
C ILE A 56 8.60 7.63 -0.70
N GLY A 57 8.69 6.82 0.36
CA GLY A 57 9.94 6.61 1.10
C GLY A 57 11.07 6.03 0.24
N PHE A 58 10.75 5.34 -0.85
CA PHE A 58 11.74 4.88 -1.82
C PHE A 58 12.22 6.00 -2.75
N TYR A 59 11.30 6.80 -3.29
CA TYR A 59 11.60 7.87 -4.26
C TYR A 59 12.11 9.16 -3.60
N TYR A 60 11.60 9.50 -2.42
CA TYR A 60 12.03 10.64 -1.62
C TYR A 60 13.31 10.29 -0.86
N LYS A 61 14.44 10.36 -1.57
CA LYS A 61 15.70 10.66 -0.89
C LYS A 61 15.65 12.11 -0.44
N PRO A 62 15.95 12.44 0.84
CA PRO A 62 16.20 13.83 1.19
C PRO A 62 17.29 14.34 0.25
N LYS A 63 17.00 15.41 -0.51
CA LYS A 63 18.06 16.19 -1.13
C LYS A 63 19.02 16.53 -0.01
N THR A 64 20.28 16.15 -0.15
CA THR A 64 21.32 16.65 0.73
C THR A 64 21.16 18.16 0.74
N MET A 65 20.89 18.71 1.93
CA MET A 65 21.07 20.13 2.16
C MET A 65 22.58 20.30 2.16
N ASP A 66 23.13 20.53 0.97
CA ASP A 66 24.51 21.00 0.81
C ASP A 66 24.59 22.46 1.28
#